data_AF-A0A7W8WH35-F1
#
_entry.id   AF-A0A7W8WH35-F1
#
_cell.length_a   1.000
_cell.length_b   1.000
_cell.length_c   1.000
_cell.angle_alpha   90.00
_cell.angle_beta   90.00
_cell.angle_gamma   90.00
#
_symmetry.space_group_name_H-M   'P 1'
#
loop_
_entity.id
_entity.type
_entity.pdbx_description
1 polymer ?
#
loop_
_entity_poly.entity_id
_entity_poly.type
_entity_poly.pdbx_seq_one_letter_code
_entity_poly.pdbx_strand_id
1 'polypeptide(L)'
;MGKKSFSDNASDSNETSNETTEQALVALTIQIKEFVQNRSLDSRFAAKLVKRLQKEADAISEGDNSTKPGKKELKKAFDAVDAVLRDHDAALLVRANAALRETDNTTRSKKPQQRPTEG
;
A
#
# COMPACT_ATOMS: atom_id res chain seq x y z
N MET A 1 37.91 -28.80 36.44
CA MET A 1 37.46 -29.65 35.32
C MET A 1 35.93 -29.54 35.28
N GLY A 2 35.34 -28.79 34.34
CA GLY A 2 34.87 -29.31 33.04
C GLY A 2 33.70 -30.28 33.28
N LYS A 3 32.44 -29.99 32.94
CA LYS A 3 31.93 -29.62 31.60
C LYS A 3 30.57 -28.91 31.70
N LYS A 4 30.36 -27.91 30.82
CA LYS A 4 29.04 -27.43 30.37
C LYS A 4 28.32 -28.58 29.64
N SER A 5 27.00 -28.66 29.81
CA SER A 5 26.12 -29.17 28.76
C SER A 5 24.80 -28.43 28.85
N PHE A 6 24.67 -27.40 28.01
CA PHE A 6 23.38 -26.87 27.60
C PHE A 6 22.93 -27.73 26.43
N SER A 7 21.80 -28.40 26.57
CA SER A 7 21.15 -29.20 25.53
C SER A 7 19.73 -29.48 26.03
N ASP A 8 18.68 -29.41 25.24
CA ASP A 8 18.43 -28.82 23.94
C ASP A 8 16.90 -28.92 23.76
N ASN A 9 16.35 -28.05 22.93
CA ASN A 9 15.20 -28.35 22.08
C ASN A 9 13.88 -28.80 22.76
N ALA A 10 13.07 -27.82 23.16
CA ALA A 10 11.62 -28.00 23.19
C ALA A 10 10.99 -27.21 22.04
N SER A 11 11.16 -27.78 20.84
CA SER A 11 10.26 -27.72 19.69
C SER A 11 9.36 -26.48 19.63
N ASP A 12 9.88 -25.46 18.97
CA ASP A 12 9.07 -24.44 18.30
C ASP A 12 8.26 -25.17 17.21
N SER A 13 7.06 -25.61 17.57
CA SER A 13 6.15 -26.29 16.67
C SER A 13 4.82 -25.55 16.68
N ASN A 14 4.92 -24.27 16.34
CA ASN A 14 3.79 -23.49 15.84
C ASN A 14 4.18 -22.72 14.57
N GLU A 15 5.03 -23.30 13.72
CA GLU A 15 5.14 -22.91 12.32
C GLU A 15 4.26 -23.86 11.50
N THR A 16 2.96 -23.58 11.46
CA THR A 16 2.23 -23.84 10.23
C THR A 16 2.86 -22.94 9.17
N SER A 17 3.88 -23.45 8.47
CA SER A 17 4.47 -22.83 7.29
C SER A 17 3.37 -22.69 6.25
N ASN A 18 2.66 -21.57 6.28
CA ASN A 18 2.04 -21.02 5.09
C ASN A 18 3.20 -20.68 4.16
N GLU A 19 3.66 -21.65 3.36
CA GLU A 19 4.66 -21.42 2.34
C GLU A 19 4.07 -20.44 1.33
N THR A 20 4.35 -19.15 1.55
CA THR A 20 3.97 -18.11 0.63
C THR A 20 4.86 -18.22 -0.60
N THR A 21 4.28 -18.59 -1.74
CA THR A 21 5.02 -18.72 -3.00
C THR A 21 5.07 -17.40 -3.75
N GLU A 22 6.09 -17.22 -4.61
CA GLU A 22 6.21 -16.05 -5.48
C GLU A 22 4.93 -15.84 -6.31
N GLN A 23 4.35 -16.93 -6.81
CA GLN A 23 3.14 -16.88 -7.64
C GLN A 23 1.89 -16.47 -6.83
N ALA A 24 1.77 -16.92 -5.59
CA ALA A 24 0.68 -16.49 -4.71
C ALA A 24 0.76 -14.99 -4.40
N LEU A 25 1.96 -14.47 -4.14
CA LEU A 25 2.17 -13.02 -3.94
C LEU A 25 1.87 -12.20 -5.19
N VAL A 26 2.25 -12.68 -6.38
CA VAL A 26 1.89 -12.03 -7.65
C VAL A 26 0.37 -11.97 -7.79
N ALA A 27 -0.32 -13.10 -7.61
CA ALA A 27 -1.77 -13.17 -7.74
C ALA A 27 -2.48 -12.23 -6.75
N LEU A 28 -2.06 -12.23 -5.47
CA LEU A 28 -2.62 -11.35 -4.46
C LEU A 28 -2.36 -9.87 -4.77
N THR A 29 -1.16 -9.53 -5.26
CA THR A 29 -0.80 -8.16 -5.65
C THR A 29 -1.66 -7.68 -6.82
N ILE A 30 -1.91 -8.53 -7.82
CA ILE A 30 -2.82 -8.23 -8.93
C ILE A 30 -4.25 -8.01 -8.42
N GLN A 31 -4.73 -8.82 -7.49
CA GLN A 31 -6.08 -8.66 -6.95
C GLN A 31 -6.23 -7.36 -6.14
N ILE A 32 -5.21 -6.98 -5.37
CA ILE A 32 -5.17 -5.69 -4.67
C ILE A 32 -5.23 -4.53 -5.67
N LYS A 33 -4.50 -4.62 -6.80
CA LYS A 33 -4.57 -3.63 -7.88
C LYS A 33 -6.01 -3.40 -8.31
N GLU A 34 -6.74 -4.48 -8.59
CA GLU A 34 -8.13 -4.42 -9.05
C GLU A 34 -9.04 -3.79 -8.01
N PHE A 35 -8.87 -4.12 -6.73
CA PHE A 35 -9.66 -3.50 -5.66
C PHE A 35 -9.40 -2.00 -5.51
N VAL A 36 -8.15 -1.54 -5.70
CA VAL A 36 -7.84 -0.10 -5.69
C VAL A 36 -8.44 0.59 -6.92
N GLN A 37 -8.34 -0.03 -8.11
CA GLN A 37 -8.94 0.53 -9.34
C GLN A 37 -10.46 0.65 -9.24
N ASN A 38 -11.11 -0.37 -8.66
CA ASN A 38 -12.55 -0.39 -8.44
C ASN A 38 -13.01 0.49 -7.26
N ARG A 39 -12.06 1.15 -6.57
CA ARG A 39 -12.29 1.95 -5.35
C ARG A 39 -13.03 1.17 -4.24
N SER A 40 -12.91 -0.16 -4.23
CA SER A 40 -13.47 -1.02 -3.19
C SER A 40 -12.52 -1.19 -2.00
N LEU A 41 -11.27 -0.75 -2.14
CA LEU A 41 -10.25 -0.76 -1.09
C LEU A 41 -9.73 0.65 -0.82
N ASP A 42 -9.61 0.99 0.47
CA ASP A 42 -8.99 2.25 0.89
C ASP A 42 -7.52 2.31 0.46
N SER A 43 -7.09 3.40 -0.16
CA SER A 43 -5.74 3.52 -0.73
C SER A 43 -4.64 3.47 0.33
N ARG A 44 -4.89 3.97 1.55
CA ARG A 44 -3.90 3.93 2.63
C ARG A 44 -3.75 2.52 3.19
N PHE A 45 -4.85 1.81 3.31
CA PHE A 45 -4.83 0.40 3.69
C PHE A 45 -4.11 -0.43 2.62
N ALA A 46 -4.45 -0.24 1.35
CA ALA A 46 -3.80 -0.91 0.23
C ALA A 46 -2.28 -0.65 0.21
N ALA A 47 -1.84 0.60 0.38
CA ALA A 47 -0.42 0.95 0.44
C ALA A 47 0.31 0.25 1.61
N LYS A 48 -0.34 0.13 2.78
CA LYS A 48 0.22 -0.62 3.92
C LYS A 48 0.32 -2.11 3.64
N LEU A 49 -0.72 -2.68 3.00
CA LEU A 49 -0.74 -4.09 2.63
C LEU A 49 0.37 -4.41 1.62
N VAL A 50 0.53 -3.58 0.58
CA VAL A 50 1.62 -3.71 -0.40
C VAL A 50 2.99 -3.68 0.26
N LYS A 51 3.22 -2.77 1.21
CA LYS A 51 4.49 -2.74 1.98
C LYS A 51 4.74 -4.01 2.79
N ARG A 52 3.68 -4.70 3.24
CA ARG A 52 3.82 -6.00 3.92
C ARG A 52 4.14 -7.11 2.92
N LEU A 53 3.48 -7.12 1.76
CA LEU A 53 3.77 -8.08 0.69
C LEU A 53 5.18 -7.92 0.12
N GLN A 54 5.73 -6.70 0.06
CA GLN A 54 7.13 -6.48 -0.31
C GLN A 54 8.09 -7.14 0.67
N LYS A 55 7.85 -7.00 1.99
CA LYS A 55 8.68 -7.67 3.00
C LYS A 55 8.61 -9.20 2.90
N GLU A 56 7.44 -9.72 2.56
CA GLU A 56 7.26 -11.16 2.32
C GLU A 56 8.02 -11.61 1.06
N ALA A 57 7.97 -10.82 -0.01
CA ALA A 57 8.74 -11.07 -1.22
C ALA A 57 10.26 -11.02 -0.96
N ASP A 58 10.73 -10.09 -0.12
CA ASP A 58 12.12 -10.03 0.32
C ASP A 58 12.49 -11.28 1.12
N ALA A 59 11.64 -11.73 2.05
CA ALA A 59 11.87 -12.94 2.83
C ALA A 59 11.96 -14.21 1.95
N ILE A 60 11.10 -14.33 0.93
CA ILE A 60 11.17 -15.43 -0.05
C ILE A 60 12.46 -15.34 -0.87
N SER A 61 12.86 -14.12 -1.26
CA SER A 61 14.07 -13.85 -2.05
C SER A 61 15.37 -14.24 -1.33
N GLU A 62 15.39 -14.14 0.00
CA GLU A 62 16.50 -14.58 0.85
C GLU A 62 16.51 -16.10 1.10
N GLY A 63 15.40 -16.79 0.80
CA GLY A 63 15.32 -18.26 0.86
C GLY A 63 15.76 -18.94 -0.44
N ASP A 64 16.03 -20.25 -0.36
CA ASP A 64 16.44 -21.08 -1.52
C ASP A 64 15.34 -21.28 -2.58
N ASN A 65 14.11 -20.84 -2.30
CA ASN A 65 12.94 -21.07 -3.15
C ASN A 65 12.68 -19.98 -4.20
N SER A 66 13.55 -18.96 -4.29
CA SER A 66 13.29 -17.81 -5.16
C SER A 66 13.86 -17.96 -6.56
N THR A 67 13.03 -17.65 -7.56
CA THR A 67 13.39 -17.78 -8.98
C THR A 67 13.61 -16.40 -9.62
N LYS A 68 14.61 -16.29 -10.50
CA LYS A 68 14.82 -15.06 -11.33
C LYS A 68 13.55 -14.60 -12.07
N PRO A 69 12.78 -15.48 -12.74
CA PRO A 69 11.53 -15.07 -13.38
C PRO A 69 10.48 -14.58 -12.37
N GLY A 70 10.31 -15.26 -11.23
CA GLY A 70 9.36 -14.86 -10.20
C GLY A 70 9.68 -13.52 -9.55
N LYS A 71 10.96 -13.23 -9.23
CA LYS A 71 11.39 -11.89 -8.78
C LYS A 71 11.02 -10.78 -9.77
N LYS A 72 11.20 -11.04 -11.07
CA LYS A 72 10.85 -10.07 -12.13
C LYS A 72 9.33 -9.84 -12.20
N GLU A 73 8.55 -10.90 -12.08
CA GLU A 73 7.10 -10.83 -12.11
C GLU A 73 6.54 -10.12 -10.87
N LEU A 74 7.06 -10.43 -9.68
CA LEU A 74 6.76 -9.74 -8.43
C LEU A 74 7.02 -8.25 -8.53
N LYS A 75 8.20 -7.86 -9.01
CA LYS A 75 8.54 -6.45 -9.22
C LYS A 75 7.54 -5.76 -10.14
N LYS A 76 7.20 -6.38 -11.27
CA LYS A 76 6.22 -5.86 -12.21
C LYS A 76 4.83 -5.70 -11.57
N ALA A 77 4.40 -6.66 -10.76
CA ALA A 77 3.13 -6.60 -10.05
C ALA A 77 3.11 -5.45 -9.02
N PHE A 78 4.17 -5.29 -8.22
CA PHE A 78 4.29 -4.20 -7.26
C PHE A 78 4.33 -2.83 -7.92
N ASP A 79 5.12 -2.67 -8.99
CA ASP A 79 5.20 -1.41 -9.76
C ASP A 79 3.82 -1.03 -10.33
N ALA A 80 3.03 -2.02 -10.77
CA ALA A 80 1.68 -1.79 -11.28
C ALA A 80 0.69 -1.35 -10.19
N VAL A 81 0.75 -1.92 -8.99
CA VAL A 81 -0.10 -1.47 -7.87
C VAL A 81 0.30 -0.08 -7.39
N ASP A 82 1.59 0.20 -7.30
CA ASP A 82 2.09 1.51 -6.88
C ASP A 82 1.65 2.62 -7.84
N ALA A 83 1.69 2.37 -9.15
CA ALA A 83 1.17 3.31 -10.14
C ALA A 83 -0.32 3.62 -9.91
N VAL A 84 -1.15 2.60 -9.70
CA VAL A 84 -2.59 2.76 -9.44
C VAL A 84 -2.84 3.53 -8.14
N LEU A 85 -2.08 3.26 -7.09
CA LEU A 85 -2.19 3.98 -5.81
C LEU A 85 -1.86 5.46 -5.97
N ARG A 86 -0.77 5.77 -6.69
CA ARG A 86 -0.38 7.16 -6.98
C ARG A 86 -1.43 7.88 -7.81
N ASP A 87 -2.00 7.23 -8.82
CA ASP A 87 -3.06 7.80 -9.65
C ASP A 87 -4.33 8.08 -8.83
N HIS A 88 -4.71 7.15 -7.95
CA HIS A 88 -5.86 7.33 -7.06
C HIS A 88 -5.64 8.51 -6.10
N ASP A 89 -4.49 8.59 -5.46
CA ASP A 89 -4.17 9.66 -4.52
C ASP A 89 -4.05 11.02 -5.24
N ALA A 90 -3.49 11.06 -6.45
CA ALA A 90 -3.50 12.26 -7.29
C ALA A 90 -4.92 12.71 -7.64
N ALA A 91 -5.81 11.79 -8.00
CA ALA A 91 -7.21 12.12 -8.27
C ALA A 91 -7.94 12.67 -7.03
N LEU A 92 -7.64 12.13 -5.84
CA LEU A 92 -8.17 12.68 -4.59
C LEU A 92 -7.69 14.11 -4.34
N LEU A 93 -6.41 14.39 -4.55
CA LEU A 93 -5.83 15.73 -4.39
C LEU A 93 -6.44 16.73 -5.37
N VAL A 94 -6.64 16.33 -6.64
CA VAL A 94 -7.30 17.18 -7.65
C VAL A 94 -8.73 17.51 -7.24
N ARG A 95 -9.50 16.50 -6.80
CA ARG A 95 -10.88 16.69 -6.34
C ARG A 95 -10.96 17.60 -5.11
N ALA A 96 -10.07 17.41 -4.14
CA ALA A 96 -10.00 18.27 -2.96
C ALA A 96 -9.67 19.72 -3.34
N ASN A 97 -8.70 19.93 -4.23
CA ASN A 97 -8.36 21.26 -4.73
C ASN A 97 -9.52 21.93 -5.48
N ALA A 98 -10.27 21.19 -6.29
CA ALA A 98 -11.46 21.71 -6.97
C ALA A 98 -12.52 22.18 -5.95
N ALA A 99 -12.82 21.36 -4.94
CA ALA A 99 -13.78 21.70 -3.89
C ALA A 99 -13.35 22.94 -3.07
N LEU A 100 -12.06 23.10 -2.80
CA LEU A 100 -11.52 24.29 -2.12
C LEU A 100 -11.73 25.57 -2.96
N ARG A 101 -11.52 25.50 -4.27
CA ARG A 101 -11.74 26.63 -5.19
C ARG A 101 -13.23 26.99 -5.29
N GLU A 102 -14.11 26.00 -5.33
CA GLU A 102 -15.57 26.23 -5.30
C GLU A 102 -16.00 26.91 -3.99
N THR A 103 -15.42 26.49 -2.87
CA THR A 103 -15.66 27.10 -1.55
C THR A 103 -15.14 28.55 -1.46
N ASP A 104 -13.95 28.84 -2.01
CA ASP A 104 -13.40 30.21 -2.07
C ASP A 104 -14.27 31.13 -2.96
N ASN A 105 -14.73 30.64 -4.11
CA ASN A 105 -15.63 31.40 -4.99
C ASN A 105 -16.98 31.70 -4.33
N THR A 106 -17.58 30.73 -3.63
CA THR A 106 -18.86 30.94 -2.92
C THR A 106 -18.73 31.86 -1.70
N THR A 107 -17.60 31.84 -0.98
CA THR A 107 -17.36 32.72 0.18
C THR A 107 -17.03 34.15 -0.24
N ARG A 108 -16.28 34.37 -1.34
CA ARG A 108 -16.06 35.72 -1.90
C ARG A 108 -17.34 36.37 -2.43
N SER A 109 -18.23 35.57 -3.02
CA SER A 109 -19.53 36.03 -3.52
C SER A 109 -20.51 36.44 -2.40
N LYS A 110 -20.23 36.07 -1.14
CA LYS A 110 -21.09 36.34 0.03
C LYS A 110 -20.61 37.51 0.89
N LYS A 111 -19.50 38.20 0.56
CA LYS A 111 -19.14 39.44 1.26
C LYS A 111 -20.18 40.52 0.90
N PRO A 112 -21.01 41.00 1.84
CA PRO A 112 -21.88 42.13 1.58
C PRO A 112 -20.96 43.33 1.37
N GLN A 113 -21.01 43.89 0.17
CA GLN A 113 -20.32 45.13 -0.17
C GLN A 113 -21.07 46.29 0.51
N GLN A 114 -21.04 46.36 1.85
CA GLN A 114 -21.46 47.53 2.60
C GLN A 114 -20.32 48.53 2.58
N ARG A 115 -20.37 49.45 1.59
CA ARG A 115 -19.71 50.74 1.68
C ARG A 115 -20.80 51.73 2.12
N PRO A 116 -20.76 52.28 3.34
CA PRO A 116 -21.64 53.40 3.67
C PRO A 116 -21.13 54.62 2.90
N THR A 117 -21.98 55.16 2.04
CA THR A 117 -21.87 56.54 1.57
C THR A 117 -22.37 57.44 2.69
N GLU A 118 -21.49 58.21 3.31
CA GLU A 118 -21.89 59.31 4.20
C GLU A 118 -21.35 60.63 3.66
N GLY A 119 -22.32 61.48 3.29
CA GLY A 119 -22.45 62.92 3.55
C GLY A 119 -21.24 63.82 3.41
#